data_AF-A0A9D7CU63-F1
#
_entry.id   AF-A0A9D7CU63-F1
#
_cell.length_a   1.000
_cell.length_b   1.000
_cell.length_c   1.000
_cell.angle_alpha   90.00
_cell.angle_beta   90.00
_cell.angle_gamma   90.00
#
_symmetry.space_group_name_H-M   'P 1'
#
loop_
_entity.id
_entity.type
_entity.pdbx_description
1 polymer ?
#
loop_
_entity_poly.entity_id
_entity_poly.type
_entity_poly.pdbx_seq_one_letter_code
_entity_poly.pdbx_strand_id
1 'polypeptide(L)'
;MAHAAVTQGATAYSAGHYAIRSKFNAGLRSGSINVRPLADDERLKLVLPQACAYCGAGKPLAADHIVPRHRGGEDVGDNLIWACRSCNSSKATTDLLAWYERRACFRRCSCFAAT
;
A
#
# COMPACT_ATOMS: atom_id res chain seq x y z
N MET A 1 -4.90 -12.14 -2.76
CA MET A 1 -4.60 -12.57 -4.15
C MET A 1 -3.10 -12.63 -4.39
N ALA A 2 -2.38 -11.51 -4.40
CA ALA A 2 -0.89 -11.52 -4.37
C ALA A 2 -0.32 -12.13 -3.08
N HIS A 3 -1.10 -12.10 -1.99
CA HIS A 3 -0.70 -12.63 -0.69
C HIS A 3 -0.23 -14.09 -0.73
N ALA A 4 -0.88 -15.00 -1.48
CA ALA A 4 -0.49 -16.42 -1.49
C ALA A 4 0.91 -16.64 -2.10
N ALA A 5 1.19 -16.01 -3.25
CA ALA A 5 2.50 -16.07 -3.88
C ALA A 5 3.57 -15.37 -3.02
N VAL A 6 3.22 -14.25 -2.39
CA VAL A 6 4.11 -13.51 -1.47
C VAL A 6 4.41 -14.31 -0.20
N THR A 7 3.42 -14.97 0.41
CA THR A 7 3.61 -15.83 1.59
C THR A 7 4.45 -17.05 1.29
N GLN A 8 4.39 -17.56 0.06
CA GLN A 8 5.20 -18.69 -0.38
C GLN A 8 6.59 -18.27 -0.86
N GLY A 9 6.90 -16.97 -0.87
CA GLY A 9 8.16 -16.45 -1.39
C GLY A 9 8.39 -16.78 -2.87
N ALA A 10 7.31 -16.99 -3.63
CA ALA A 10 7.39 -17.44 -5.01
C ALA A 10 7.98 -16.33 -5.91
N THR A 11 9.04 -16.67 -6.65
CA THR A 11 9.69 -15.78 -7.60
C THR A 11 8.98 -15.71 -8.95
N ALA A 12 8.10 -16.69 -9.23
CA ALA A 12 7.26 -16.75 -10.43
C ALA A 12 5.88 -17.36 -10.12
N TYR A 13 4.90 -17.08 -10.98
CA TYR A 13 3.56 -17.66 -10.84
C TYR A 13 3.55 -19.14 -11.24
N SER A 14 3.08 -20.01 -10.35
CA SER A 14 2.87 -21.44 -10.60
C SER A 14 1.42 -21.73 -10.97
N ALA A 15 1.14 -22.96 -11.43
CA ALA A 15 -0.20 -23.41 -11.81
C ALA A 15 -1.25 -23.17 -10.71
N GLY A 16 -0.89 -23.37 -9.43
CA GLY A 16 -1.78 -23.11 -8.30
C GLY A 16 -2.20 -21.64 -8.21
N HIS A 17 -1.28 -20.71 -8.46
CA HIS A 17 -1.58 -19.28 -8.46
C HIS A 17 -2.54 -18.88 -9.60
N TYR A 18 -2.35 -19.45 -10.79
CA TYR A 18 -3.25 -19.23 -11.93
C TYR A 18 -4.64 -19.80 -11.68
N ALA A 19 -4.73 -20.98 -11.05
CA ALA A 19 -6.00 -21.60 -10.69
C ALA A 19 -6.78 -20.74 -9.68
N ILE A 20 -6.12 -20.21 -8.66
CA ILE A 20 -6.73 -19.28 -7.68
C ILE A 20 -7.27 -18.04 -8.41
N ARG A 21 -6.46 -17.44 -9.29
CA ARG A 21 -6.85 -16.24 -10.06
C ARG A 21 -8.05 -16.51 -10.97
N SER A 22 -8.06 -17.64 -11.68
CA SER A 22 -9.15 -18.05 -12.58
C SER A 22 -10.46 -18.21 -11.83
N LYS A 23 -10.44 -18.93 -10.70
CA LYS A 23 -11.62 -19.13 -9.83
C LYS A 23 -12.16 -17.80 -9.28
N PHE A 24 -11.28 -16.91 -8.81
CA PHE A 24 -11.69 -15.60 -8.33
C PHE A 24 -12.33 -14.75 -9.42
N ASN A 25 -11.73 -14.70 -10.62
CA ASN A 25 -12.29 -13.94 -11.74
C ASN A 25 -13.66 -14.49 -12.17
N ALA A 26 -13.80 -15.81 -12.22
CA ALA A 26 -15.10 -16.44 -12.49
C ALA A 26 -16.12 -16.08 -11.40
N GLY A 27 -15.73 -16.11 -10.13
CA GLY A 27 -16.61 -15.79 -9.01
C GLY A 27 -17.04 -14.32 -8.94
N LEU A 28 -16.13 -13.39 -9.25
CA LEU A 28 -16.43 -11.96 -9.36
C LEU A 28 -17.38 -11.69 -10.53
N ARG A 29 -17.18 -12.36 -11.67
CA ARG A 29 -18.06 -12.23 -12.85
C ARG A 29 -19.45 -12.82 -12.61
N SER A 30 -19.55 -13.91 -11.85
CA SER A 30 -20.82 -14.55 -11.51
C SER A 30 -21.52 -13.93 -10.29
N GLY A 31 -20.87 -13.01 -9.58
CA GLY A 31 -21.38 -12.43 -8.33
C GLY A 31 -21.36 -13.38 -7.13
N SER A 32 -20.86 -14.61 -7.29
CA SER A 32 -20.65 -15.56 -6.17
C SER A 32 -19.55 -15.11 -5.21
N ILE A 33 -18.65 -14.22 -5.66
CA ILE A 33 -17.65 -13.55 -4.84
C ILE A 33 -17.86 -12.05 -5.02
N ASN A 34 -17.89 -11.32 -3.90
CA ASN A 34 -17.96 -9.87 -3.90
C ASN A 34 -16.62 -9.27 -3.45
N VAL A 35 -16.26 -8.13 -4.02
CA VAL A 35 -15.18 -7.30 -3.48
C VAL A 35 -15.61 -6.80 -2.10
N ARG A 36 -14.67 -6.67 -1.17
CA ARG A 36 -15.00 -6.12 0.15
C ARG A 36 -15.62 -4.73 0.02
N PRO A 37 -16.67 -4.41 0.80
CA PRO A 37 -17.23 -3.06 0.84
C PRO A 37 -16.17 -2.03 1.24
N LEU A 38 -16.27 -0.82 0.69
CA LEU A 38 -15.37 0.29 1.05
C LEU A 38 -15.43 0.61 2.56
N ALA A 39 -16.58 0.40 3.19
CA ALA A 39 -16.77 0.58 4.62
C ALA A 39 -15.87 -0.34 5.48
N ASP A 40 -15.55 -1.55 5.01
CA ASP A 40 -14.63 -2.44 5.72
C ASP A 40 -13.20 -1.89 5.71
N ASP A 41 -12.81 -1.25 4.60
CA ASP A 41 -11.49 -0.63 4.46
C ASP A 41 -11.38 0.63 5.33
N GLU A 42 -12.43 1.44 5.42
CA GLU A 42 -12.52 2.56 6.37
C GLU A 42 -12.43 2.09 7.82
N ARG A 43 -13.16 1.03 8.18
CA ARG A 43 -13.07 0.41 9.50
C ARG A 43 -11.65 -0.06 9.79
N LEU A 44 -10.97 -0.67 8.83
CA LEU A 44 -9.57 -1.10 8.98
C LEU A 44 -8.62 0.07 9.19
N LYS A 45 -8.81 1.21 8.50
CA LYS A 45 -8.03 2.43 8.71
C LYS A 45 -8.15 2.96 10.16
N LEU A 46 -9.29 2.71 10.83
CA LEU A 46 -9.53 3.12 12.22
C LEU A 46 -9.00 2.13 13.26
N VAL A 47 -9.03 0.83 12.97
CA VAL A 47 -8.70 -0.24 13.93
C VAL A 47 -7.22 -0.63 13.89
N LEU A 48 -6.56 -0.53 12.73
CA LEU A 48 -5.15 -0.88 12.61
C LEU A 48 -4.27 0.15 13.33
N PRO A 49 -3.17 -0.30 13.96
CA PRO A 49 -2.21 0.61 14.58
C PRO A 49 -1.70 1.59 13.53
N GLN A 50 -1.83 2.88 13.82
CA GLN A 50 -1.35 3.90 12.90
C GLN A 50 0.18 3.81 12.83
N ALA A 51 0.66 3.48 11.63
CA ALA A 51 2.08 3.42 11.29
C ALA A 51 2.31 4.20 10.01
N CYS A 52 3.53 4.68 9.81
CA CYS A 52 3.91 5.32 8.55
C CYS A 52 3.75 4.33 7.39
N ALA A 53 2.89 4.65 6.41
CA ALA A 53 2.66 3.83 5.22
C ALA A 53 3.94 3.60 4.39
N TYR A 54 4.95 4.45 4.56
CA TYR A 54 6.20 4.37 3.82
C TYR A 54 7.30 3.54 4.53
N CYS A 55 7.47 3.70 5.83
CA CYS A 55 8.57 3.08 6.58
C CYS A 55 8.15 2.21 7.76
N GLY A 56 6.84 2.12 8.07
CA GLY A 56 6.30 1.34 9.18
C GLY A 56 6.55 1.90 10.57
N ALA A 57 7.20 3.06 10.72
CA ALA A 57 7.48 3.65 12.03
C ALA A 57 6.20 4.20 12.70
N GLY A 58 6.01 3.92 14.00
CA GLY A 58 4.93 4.47 14.84
C GLY A 58 5.27 5.83 15.47
N LYS A 59 6.02 6.68 14.77
CA LYS A 59 6.37 8.06 15.20
C LYS A 59 5.21 9.01 14.88
N PRO A 60 5.10 10.23 15.47
CA PRO A 60 3.99 11.14 15.18
C PRO A 60 3.70 11.22 13.69
N LEU A 61 2.48 10.84 13.35
CA LEU A 61 2.00 10.69 11.98
C LEU A 61 1.21 11.93 11.61
N ALA A 62 1.37 12.33 10.35
CA ALA A 62 0.54 13.33 9.71
C ALA A 62 -0.11 12.69 8.49
N ALA A 63 -1.25 13.25 8.07
CA ALA A 63 -1.86 12.90 6.81
C ALA A 63 -0.95 13.39 5.66
N ASP A 64 -0.75 12.54 4.65
CA ASP A 64 -0.04 12.84 3.42
C ASP A 64 -0.86 12.40 2.21
N HIS A 65 -0.78 13.16 1.12
CA HIS A 65 -1.50 12.88 -0.12
C HIS A 65 -0.67 11.96 -1.01
N ILE A 66 -1.21 10.81 -1.40
CA ILE A 66 -0.57 9.88 -2.35
C ILE A 66 -0.26 10.63 -3.64
N VAL A 67 -1.28 11.23 -4.25
CA VAL A 67 -1.17 12.17 -5.36
C VAL A 67 -1.10 13.58 -4.78
N PRO A 68 0.01 14.32 -4.96
CA PRO A 68 0.13 15.68 -4.43
C PRO A 68 -0.95 16.62 -4.95
N ARG A 69 -1.45 17.52 -4.10
CA ARG A 69 -2.48 18.51 -4.48
C ARG A 69 -2.12 19.34 -5.72
N HIS A 70 -0.85 19.75 -5.85
CA HIS A 70 -0.40 20.52 -7.02
C HIS A 70 -0.44 19.75 -8.35
N ARG A 71 -0.61 18.42 -8.33
CA ARG A 71 -0.84 17.56 -9.51
C ARG A 71 -2.30 17.15 -9.67
N GLY A 72 -3.23 17.82 -8.99
CA GLY A 72 -4.66 17.52 -9.06
C GLY A 72 -5.10 16.42 -8.09
N GLY A 73 -4.31 16.08 -7.07
CA GLY A 73 -4.74 15.14 -6.03
C GLY A 73 -5.82 15.76 -5.13
N GLU A 74 -6.94 15.05 -4.98
CA GLU A 74 -8.07 15.48 -4.14
C GLU A 74 -7.82 15.26 -2.65
N ASP A 75 -8.47 16.05 -1.79
CA ASP A 75 -8.39 15.92 -0.33
C ASP A 75 -9.44 14.94 0.21
N VAL A 76 -9.36 13.70 -0.26
CA VAL A 76 -10.30 12.62 0.09
C VAL A 76 -9.59 11.49 0.82
N GLY A 77 -10.33 10.76 1.67
CA GLY A 77 -9.79 9.67 2.50
C GLY A 77 -9.10 8.54 1.72
N ASP A 78 -9.34 8.44 0.41
CA ASP A 78 -8.68 7.47 -0.49
C ASP A 78 -7.32 7.95 -1.01
N ASN A 79 -7.11 9.27 -1.06
CA ASN A 79 -5.83 9.86 -1.40
C ASN A 79 -4.96 10.14 -0.15
N LEU A 80 -5.52 10.01 1.05
CA LEU A 80 -4.84 10.30 2.31
C LEU A 80 -4.28 9.05 2.97
N ILE A 81 -3.02 9.11 3.37
CA ILE A 81 -2.34 8.06 4.13
C ILE A 81 -1.58 8.65 5.31
N TRP A 82 -1.26 7.81 6.30
CA TRP A 82 -0.44 8.21 7.43
C TRP A 82 1.04 8.16 7.08
N ALA A 83 1.76 9.26 7.27
CA ALA A 83 3.20 9.34 7.05
C ALA A 83 3.90 10.02 8.23
N CYS A 84 5.08 9.52 8.60
CA CYS A 84 5.92 10.20 9.58
C CYS A 84 6.55 11.46 8.99
N ARG A 85 6.90 12.43 9.84
CA ARG A 85 7.49 13.71 9.41
C ARG A 85 8.66 13.55 8.43
N SER A 86 9.58 12.61 8.69
CA SER A 86 10.77 12.43 7.82
C SER A 86 10.42 11.93 6.42
N CYS A 87 9.46 11.01 6.29
CA CYS A 87 9.03 10.53 4.98
C CYS A 87 8.17 11.56 4.26
N ASN A 88 7.22 12.19 4.97
CA ASN A 88 6.36 13.23 4.42
C ASN A 88 7.20 14.41 3.88
N SER A 89 8.14 14.95 4.68
CA SER A 89 9.05 16.02 4.23
C SER A 89 9.98 15.58 3.09
N SER A 90 10.38 14.31 3.04
CA SER A 90 11.20 13.79 1.95
C SER A 90 10.42 13.66 0.64
N LYS A 91 9.13 13.33 0.71
CA LYS A 91 8.23 13.24 -0.47
C LYS A 91 7.85 14.62 -0.96
N ALA A 92 7.42 15.49 -0.06
CA ALA A 92 6.98 16.85 -0.32
C ALA A 92 6.01 16.89 -1.51
N THR A 93 6.31 17.70 -2.53
CA THR A 93 5.52 17.85 -3.75
C THR A 93 5.88 16.82 -4.84
N THR A 94 6.56 15.74 -4.49
CA THR A 94 6.88 14.72 -5.51
C THR A 94 5.74 13.71 -5.60
N ASP A 95 5.46 13.26 -6.82
CA ASP A 95 4.65 12.07 -7.04
C ASP A 95 5.22 10.86 -6.30
N LEU A 96 4.34 9.97 -5.85
CA LEU A 96 4.71 8.83 -5.03
C LEU A 96 5.70 7.90 -5.74
N LEU A 97 5.45 7.57 -7.02
CA LEU A 97 6.29 6.63 -7.78
C LEU A 97 7.66 7.25 -8.03
N ALA A 98 7.70 8.49 -8.50
CA ALA A 98 8.95 9.23 -8.73
C ALA A 98 9.76 9.42 -7.43
N TRP A 99 9.09 9.57 -6.29
CA TRP A 99 9.77 9.65 -4.99
C TRP A 99 10.38 8.30 -4.57
N TYR A 100 9.66 7.19 -4.79
CA TYR A 100 10.17 5.85 -4.50
C TYR A 100 11.39 5.49 -5.36
N GLU A 101 11.37 5.82 -6.64
CA GLU A 101 12.50 5.62 -7.56
C GLU A 101 13.76 6.33 -7.06
N ARG A 102 13.64 7.61 -6.66
CA ARG A 102 14.75 8.39 -6.11
C ARG A 102 15.28 7.84 -4.79
N ARG A 103 14.43 7.23 -3.97
CA ARG A 103 14.83 6.64 -2.68
C ARG A 103 15.60 5.32 -2.84
N ALA A 104 15.67 4.73 -4.04
CA ALA A 104 16.30 3.43 -4.31
C ALA A 104 15.89 2.32 -3.31
N CYS A 105 14.73 2.47 -2.66
CA CYS A 105 14.28 1.66 -1.55
C CYS A 105 12.86 1.18 -1.83
N PHE A 106 12.72 0.32 -2.85
CA PHE A 106 11.51 -0.46 -3.05
C PHE A 106 11.55 -1.77 -2.22
N ARG A 107 12.74 -2.19 -1.76
CA ARG A 107 12.89 -3.39 -0.93
C ARG A 107 14.23 -3.41 -0.19
N ARG A 108 14.37 -2.54 0.81
CA ARG A 108 15.23 -2.81 1.97
C ARG A 108 14.93 -1.77 3.03
N CYS A 109 14.24 -2.18 4.08
CA CYS A 109 14.44 -1.55 5.38
C CYS A 109 15.96 -1.47 5.62
N SER A 110 16.57 -0.32 5.35
CA SER A 110 17.92 0.00 5.81
C SER A 110 17.91 0.46 7.27
N CYS A 111 16.74 0.44 7.93
CA CYS A 111 16.65 0.59 9.39
C CYS A 111 17.13 -0.66 10.17
N PHE A 112 17.65 -1.71 9.52
CA PHE A 112 18.27 -2.87 10.19
C PHE A 112 19.72 -3.16 9.79
N ALA A 113 20.45 -2.17 9.28
CA ALA A 113 21.91 -2.29 9.09
C ALA A 113 22.60 -0.95 9.36
N ALA A 114 22.61 -0.57 10.63
CA ALA A 114 23.55 0.40 11.18
C ALA A 114 23.90 -0.02 12.61
N THR A 115 24.46 -1.22 12.74
CA THR A 115 25.48 -1.60 13.73
C THR A 115 26.03 -2.96 13.36
#